data_AF-A0A1I6S3J8-F1
#
_entry.id   AF-A0A1I6S3J8-F1
#
_cell.length_a   1.000
_cell.length_b   1.000
_cell.length_c   1.000
_cell.angle_alpha   90.00
_cell.angle_beta   90.00
_cell.angle_gamma   90.00
#
_symmetry.space_group_name_H-M   'P 1'
#
loop_
_entity.id
_entity.type
_entity.pdbx_description
1 polymer ?
#
loop_
_entity_poly.entity_id
_entity_poly.type
_entity_poly.pdbx_seq_one_letter_code
_entity_poly.pdbx_strand_id
1 'polypeptide(L)'
;MSIAAERIDRLHELARAAAARSDDERAREYVRLARRVAERNRLQLPRTFRRFTCDRCDRYVRPGTNARVRLRDGHVVITCTCGSHARYPYGDAGGNEGTENTDGAESE
;
A
#
# COMPACT_ATOMS: atom_id res chain seq x y z
N MET A 1 9.49 17.57 1.65
CA MET A 1 9.41 16.15 2.08
C MET A 1 10.62 15.82 2.96
N SER A 2 10.52 14.80 3.82
CA SER A 2 11.70 14.24 4.50
C SER A 2 12.31 13.14 3.63
N ILE A 3 13.63 12.95 3.69
CA ILE A 3 14.32 11.87 2.97
C ILE A 3 13.73 10.49 3.30
N ALA A 4 13.20 10.32 4.51
CA ALA A 4 12.53 9.09 4.92
C ALA A 4 11.20 8.87 4.20
N ALA A 5 10.41 9.92 3.96
CA ALA A 5 9.17 9.85 3.19
C ALA A 5 9.45 9.50 1.73
N GLU A 6 10.40 10.20 1.08
CA GLU A 6 10.83 9.89 -0.30
C GLU A 6 11.32 8.45 -0.44
N ARG A 7 12.05 7.95 0.57
CA ARG A 7 12.52 6.56 0.59
C ARG A 7 11.35 5.58 0.66
N ILE A 8 10.31 5.87 1.44
CA ILE A 8 9.11 5.03 1.51
C ILE A 8 8.41 4.98 0.15
N ASP A 9 8.26 6.12 -0.51
CA ASP A 9 7.63 6.21 -1.82
C ASP A 9 8.44 5.44 -2.87
N ARG A 10 9.77 5.60 -2.88
CA ARG A 10 10.63 4.83 -3.78
C ARG A 10 10.54 3.32 -3.53
N LEU A 11 10.50 2.89 -2.27
CA LEU A 11 10.32 1.48 -1.92
C LEU A 11 8.95 0.96 -2.36
N HIS A 12 7.90 1.81 -2.31
CA HIS A 12 6.59 1.46 -2.80
C HIS A 12 6.60 1.17 -4.31
N GLU A 13 7.23 2.05 -5.09
CA GLU A 13 7.38 1.88 -6.53
C GLU A 13 8.14 0.59 -6.88
N LEU A 14 9.24 0.33 -6.18
CA LEU A 14 10.02 -0.89 -6.35
C LEU A 14 9.21 -2.15 -6.00
N ALA A 15 8.42 -2.10 -4.92
CA ALA A 15 7.51 -3.19 -4.54
C ALA A 15 6.47 -3.45 -5.64
N ARG A 16 5.85 -2.40 -6.17
CA ARG A 16 4.88 -2.51 -7.26
C ARG A 16 5.51 -3.10 -8.52
N ALA A 17 6.70 -2.62 -8.89
CA ALA A 17 7.42 -3.10 -10.08
C ALA A 17 7.85 -4.57 -9.93
N ALA A 18 8.34 -4.99 -8.76
CA ALA A 18 8.69 -6.38 -8.48
C ALA A 18 7.44 -7.28 -8.54
N ALA A 19 6.34 -6.87 -7.90
CA ALA A 19 5.09 -7.62 -7.91
C ALA A 19 4.48 -7.73 -9.32
N ALA A 20 4.66 -6.72 -10.17
CA ALA A 20 4.25 -6.76 -11.58
C ALA A 20 5.05 -7.78 -12.40
N ARG A 21 6.32 -8.00 -12.05
CA ARG A 21 7.18 -9.05 -12.63
C ARG A 21 7.02 -10.42 -11.97
N SER A 22 6.02 -10.59 -11.10
CA SER A 22 5.78 -11.81 -10.32
C SER A 22 6.94 -12.20 -9.39
N ASP A 23 7.76 -11.22 -9.00
CA ASP A 23 8.84 -11.40 -8.03
C ASP A 23 8.34 -11.07 -6.62
N ASP A 24 7.53 -11.98 -6.08
CA ASP A 24 6.76 -11.77 -4.86
C ASP A 24 7.63 -11.65 -3.60
N GLU A 25 8.71 -12.44 -3.51
CA GLU A 25 9.67 -12.39 -2.41
C GLU A 25 10.36 -11.03 -2.35
N ARG A 26 10.81 -10.52 -3.50
CA ARG A 26 11.45 -9.19 -3.58
C ARG A 26 10.45 -8.08 -3.28
N ALA A 27 9.23 -8.18 -3.79
CA ALA A 27 8.17 -7.24 -3.45
C ALA A 27 7.91 -7.20 -1.93
N ARG A 28 7.87 -8.37 -1.28
CA ARG A 28 7.69 -8.49 0.18
C ARG A 28 8.82 -7.83 0.95
N GLU A 29 10.06 -7.99 0.49
CA GLU A 29 11.22 -7.36 1.13
C GLU A 29 11.14 -5.83 1.09
N TYR A 30 10.77 -5.26 -0.06
CA TYR A 30 10.57 -3.81 -0.18
C TYR A 30 9.47 -3.29 0.76
N VAL A 31 8.36 -4.01 0.88
CA VAL A 31 7.27 -3.65 1.80
C VAL A 31 7.76 -3.64 3.26
N ARG A 32 8.48 -4.68 3.67
CA ARG A 32 9.07 -4.77 5.02
C ARG A 32 10.03 -3.63 5.31
N LEU A 33 10.87 -3.29 4.35
CA LEU A 33 11.83 -2.21 4.50
C LEU A 33 11.11 -0.86 4.65
N ALA A 34 10.08 -0.60 3.82
CA ALA A 34 9.29 0.62 3.91
C ALA A 34 8.57 0.75 5.27
N ARG A 35 7.97 -0.33 5.78
CA ARG A 35 7.37 -0.36 7.13
C ARG A 35 8.38 -0.02 8.22
N ARG A 36 9.56 -0.65 8.18
CA ARG A 36 10.63 -0.41 9.15
C ARG A 36 11.14 1.04 9.12
N VAL A 37 11.26 1.63 7.93
CA VAL A 37 11.63 3.04 7.77
C VAL A 37 10.54 3.94 8.35
N ALA A 38 9.26 3.66 8.08
CA ALA A 38 8.13 4.42 8.60
C ALA A 38 8.09 4.36 10.14
N GLU A 39 8.16 3.17 10.73
CA GLU A 39 8.18 2.95 12.18
C GLU A 39 9.33 3.70 12.86
N ARG A 40 10.55 3.56 12.33
CA ARG A 40 11.74 4.21 12.89
C ARG A 40 11.64 5.74 12.89
N ASN A 41 11.04 6.30 11.85
CA ASN A 41 10.89 7.75 11.70
C ASN A 41 9.53 8.27 12.19
N ARG A 42 8.70 7.40 12.79
CA ARG A 42 7.32 7.71 13.24
C ARG A 42 6.46 8.34 12.14
N LEU A 43 6.67 7.92 10.90
CA LEU A 43 5.91 8.39 9.73
C LEU A 43 4.70 7.50 9.49
N GLN A 44 3.62 8.10 8.99
CA GLN A 44 2.50 7.33 8.46
C GLN A 44 2.83 6.85 7.05
N LEU A 45 2.49 5.59 6.75
CA LEU A 45 2.58 5.09 5.39
C LEU A 45 1.49 5.75 4.51
N PRO A 46 1.80 6.05 3.23
CA PRO A 46 0.80 6.54 2.28
C PRO A 46 -0.43 5.63 2.24
N ARG A 47 -1.62 6.21 2.02
CA ARG A 47 -2.88 5.43 1.96
C ARG A 47 -2.84 4.38 0.85
N THR A 48 -2.26 4.72 -0.29
CA THR A 48 -2.03 3.82 -1.42
C THR A 48 -1.16 2.63 -1.00
N PHE A 49 -0.04 2.89 -0.32
CA PHE A 49 0.83 1.84 0.21
C PHE A 49 0.09 0.87 1.15
N ARG A 50 -0.66 1.42 2.12
CA ARG A 50 -1.46 0.60 3.05
C ARG A 50 -2.55 -0.22 2.36
N ARG A 51 -3.09 0.26 1.23
CA ARG A 51 -4.14 -0.43 0.47
C ARG A 51 -3.61 -1.60 -0.37
N PHE A 52 -2.40 -1.48 -0.87
CA PHE A 52 -1.77 -2.50 -1.74
C PHE A 52 -0.76 -3.38 -0.99
N THR A 53 -0.71 -3.32 0.33
CA THR A 53 0.17 -4.19 1.13
C THR A 53 -0.62 -4.89 2.22
N CYS A 54 -0.23 -6.11 2.53
CA CYS A 54 -0.83 -6.87 3.62
C CYS A 54 -0.10 -6.59 4.94
N ASP A 55 -0.82 -6.16 5.96
CA ASP A 55 -0.25 -5.91 7.30
C ASP A 55 0.23 -7.19 8.01
N ARG A 56 -0.25 -8.37 7.60
CA ARG A 56 0.08 -9.65 8.26
C ARG A 56 1.30 -10.34 7.66
N CYS A 57 1.42 -10.35 6.34
CA CYS A 57 2.47 -11.11 5.65
C CYS A 57 3.42 -10.24 4.84
N ASP A 58 3.23 -8.92 4.81
CA ASP A 58 4.00 -7.94 4.04
C ASP A 58 3.97 -8.15 2.52
N ARG A 59 3.11 -9.02 2.01
CA ARG A 59 3.01 -9.26 0.57
C ARG A 59 2.33 -8.07 -0.11
N TYR A 60 2.82 -7.74 -1.31
CA TYR A 60 2.16 -6.79 -2.18
C TYR A 60 0.88 -7.42 -2.75
N VAL A 61 -0.26 -6.81 -2.45
CA VAL A 61 -1.61 -7.31 -2.72
C VAL A 61 -1.98 -6.94 -4.16
N ARG A 62 -2.13 -7.96 -5.01
CA ARG A 62 -2.54 -7.87 -6.40
C ARG A 62 -3.92 -8.51 -6.60
N PRO A 63 -4.99 -7.70 -6.71
CA PRO A 63 -6.31 -8.19 -7.09
C PRO A 63 -6.25 -9.06 -8.34
N GLY A 64 -6.86 -10.25 -8.27
CA GLY A 64 -6.88 -11.20 -9.39
C GLY A 64 -5.67 -12.14 -9.46
N THR A 65 -4.61 -11.90 -8.68
CA THR A 65 -3.44 -12.79 -8.60
C THR A 65 -3.33 -13.45 -7.23
N ASN A 66 -3.12 -12.64 -6.17
CA ASN A 66 -2.87 -13.13 -4.81
C ASN A 66 -3.85 -12.52 -3.79
N ALA A 67 -4.92 -11.90 -4.29
CA ALA A 67 -5.94 -11.26 -3.49
C ALA A 67 -7.32 -11.41 -4.13
N ARG A 68 -8.32 -11.68 -3.30
CA ARG A 68 -9.73 -11.72 -3.68
C ARG A 68 -10.41 -10.45 -3.20
N VAL A 69 -11.08 -9.75 -4.13
CA VAL A 69 -11.87 -8.55 -3.84
C VAL A 69 -13.34 -8.93 -3.82
N ARG A 70 -14.06 -8.48 -2.79
CA ARG A 70 -15.52 -8.59 -2.69
C ARG A 70 -16.11 -7.23 -2.43
N LEU A 71 -17.16 -6.90 -3.17
CA LEU A 71 -18.00 -5.74 -2.90
C LEU A 71 -19.11 -6.16 -1.92
N ARG A 72 -19.34 -5.32 -0.92
CA ARG A 72 -20.40 -5.43 0.08
C ARG A 72 -21.02 -4.05 0.22
N ASP A 73 -22.27 -3.99 0.65
CA ASP A 73 -22.97 -2.71 0.78
C ASP A 73 -22.16 -1.73 1.64
N GLY A 74 -21.71 -0.63 1.02
CA GLY A 74 -20.91 0.43 1.63
C GLY A 74 -19.40 0.17 1.81
N HIS A 75 -18.83 -0.99 1.45
CA HIS A 75 -17.39 -1.23 1.60
C HIS A 75 -16.80 -2.35 0.73
N VAL A 76 -15.52 -2.18 0.33
CA VAL A 76 -14.72 -3.19 -0.37
C VAL A 76 -13.97 -4.02 0.66
N VAL A 77 -14.08 -5.34 0.55
CA VAL A 77 -13.26 -6.29 1.32
C VAL A 77 -12.18 -6.88 0.41
N ILE A 78 -10.93 -6.66 0.76
CA ILE A 78 -9.77 -7.26 0.09
C ILE A 78 -9.22 -8.36 0.99
N THR A 79 -9.17 -9.58 0.47
CA THR A 79 -8.66 -10.76 1.18
C THR A 79 -7.33 -11.19 0.57
N CYS A 80 -6.27 -11.20 1.37
CA CYS A 80 -4.96 -11.73 0.95
C CYS A 80 -4.97 -13.27 1.00
N THR A 81 -4.09 -13.92 0.22
CA THR A 81 -3.86 -15.37 0.29
C THR A 81 -3.42 -15.87 1.67
N CYS A 82 -2.85 -15.02 2.52
CA CYS A 82 -2.52 -15.37 3.91
C CYS A 82 -3.75 -15.40 4.85
N GLY A 83 -4.94 -15.06 4.35
CA GLY A 83 -6.18 -15.03 5.12
C GLY A 83 -6.45 -13.72 5.87
N SER A 84 -5.62 -12.68 5.70
CA SER A 84 -5.95 -11.35 6.23
C SER A 84 -7.05 -10.69 5.39
N HIS A 85 -7.90 -9.89 6.07
CA HIS A 85 -8.97 -9.14 5.44
C HIS A 85 -8.81 -7.65 5.74
N ALA A 86 -8.68 -6.84 4.69
CA ALA A 86 -8.73 -5.38 4.77
C ALA A 86 -10.09 -4.89 4.27
N ARG A 87 -10.66 -3.89 4.94
CA ARG A 87 -11.97 -3.32 4.62
C ARG A 87 -11.82 -1.83 4.34
N TYR A 88 -12.36 -1.38 3.21
CA TYR A 88 -12.31 0.02 2.79
C TYR A 88 -13.71 0.50 2.45
N PRO A 89 -14.29 1.45 3.21
CA PRO A 89 -15.59 2.00 2.87
C PRO A 89 -15.56 2.71 1.51
N TYR A 90 -16.67 2.67 0.78
CA TYR A 90 -16.90 3.47 -0.40
C TYR A 90 -18.31 4.08 -0.32
N GLY A 91 -18.43 5.40 -0.35
CA GLY A 91 -19.68 6.13 -0.15
C GLY A 91 -19.53 7.30 0.83
N ASP A 92 -20.47 8.23 0.80
CA ASP A 92 -20.40 9.59 1.37
C ASP A 92 -20.37 9.69 2.92
N ALA A 93 -20.32 8.55 3.63
CA ALA A 93 -20.21 8.51 5.08
C ALA A 93 -18.74 8.36 5.53
N GLY A 94 -17.93 9.40 5.32
CA GLY A 94 -16.55 9.43 5.78
C GLY A 94 -15.73 10.60 5.28
N GLY A 95 -16.18 11.82 5.55
CA GLY A 95 -15.36 13.03 5.38
C GLY A 95 -14.06 12.95 6.19
N ASN A 96 -12.93 12.98 5.49
CA ASN A 96 -11.91 14.03 5.62
C ASN A 96 -10.89 13.81 4.49
N GLU A 97 -10.85 14.76 3.56
CA GLU A 97 -9.83 14.97 2.53
C GLU A 97 -8.47 15.25 3.21
N GLY A 98 -7.89 14.21 3.81
CA GLY A 98 -6.56 14.25 4.39
C GLY A 98 -5.50 13.87 3.36
N THR A 99 -5.11 14.86 2.57
CA THR A 99 -3.87 14.99 1.77
C THR A 99 -3.58 13.85 0.78
N GLU A 100 -4.04 14.06 -0.44
CA GLU A 100 -3.27 13.71 -1.63
C GLU A 100 -1.87 14.34 -1.48
N ASN A 101 -0.85 13.55 -1.17
CA ASN A 101 0.49 13.90 -1.63
C ASN A 101 0.57 13.47 -3.10
N THR A 102 -0.08 14.25 -3.95
CA THR A 102 0.32 14.42 -5.35
C THR A 102 1.26 15.61 -5.40
N ASP A 103 2.48 15.45 -4.87
CA ASP A 103 3.60 16.27 -5.34
C ASP A 103 4.10 15.49 -6.56
N GLY A 104 3.59 15.75 -7.76
CA GLY A 104 3.90 16.99 -8.45
C GLY A 104 5.13 16.69 -9.30
N ALA A 105 4.88 16.09 -10.46
CA ALA A 105 5.89 16.00 -11.49
C ALA A 105 6.24 17.42 -11.93
N GLU A 106 7.43 17.90 -11.56
CA GLU A 106 8.04 19.04 -12.25
C GLU A 106 9.49 18.66 -12.56
N SER A 107 9.71 18.55 -13.87
CA SER A 107 10.99 18.30 -14.51
C SER A 107 11.41 19.66 -15.07
N GLU A 108 12.55 20.16 -14.63
CA GLU A 108 13.35 21.15 -15.36
C GLU A 108 14.82 20.73 -15.27
#